data_AF-A0A928YC98-F1
#
_entry.id   AF-A0A928YC98-F1
#
_cell.length_a   1.000
_cell.length_b   1.000
_cell.length_c   1.000
_cell.angle_alpha   90.00
_cell.angle_beta   90.00
_cell.angle_gamma   90.00
#
_symmetry.space_group_name_H-M   'P 1'
#
loop_
_entity.id
_entity.type
_entity.pdbx_description
1 polymer ?
#
loop_
_entity_poly.entity_id
_entity_poly.type
_entity_poly.pdbx_seq_one_letter_code
_entity_poly.pdbx_strand_id
1 'polypeptide(L)'
;MQQVKTLSQNQYPVIYEDGKETAVVVDIKSFQQIQLILDNLLNREQEPEDAIVAEAHILWQRMIQKAQAEDRPSDWVAELYDL
;
A
#
# COMPACT_ATOMS: atom_id res chain seq x y z
N MET A 1 -24.73 -1.42 9.06
CA MET A 1 -23.33 -1.49 8.60
C MET A 1 -23.23 -2.62 7.59
N GLN A 2 -22.98 -2.32 6.31
CA GLN A 2 -22.74 -3.37 5.31
C GLN A 2 -21.35 -3.94 5.56
N GLN A 3 -21.24 -5.27 5.72
CA GLN A 3 -19.94 -5.94 5.77
C GLN A 3 -19.22 -5.70 4.45
N VAL A 4 -18.02 -5.11 4.51
CA VAL A 4 -17.13 -5.02 3.35
C VAL A 4 -16.66 -6.44 3.06
N LYS A 5 -17.20 -7.04 2.01
CA LYS A 5 -16.74 -8.36 1.55
C LYS A 5 -15.39 -8.15 0.87
N THR A 6 -14.32 -8.52 1.56
CA THR A 6 -12.95 -8.41 1.04
C THR A 6 -12.78 -9.36 -0.14
N LEU A 7 -12.41 -8.80 -1.30
CA LEU A 7 -12.09 -9.57 -2.51
C LEU A 7 -10.70 -10.17 -2.34
N SER A 8 -10.61 -11.50 -2.25
CA SER A 8 -9.32 -12.22 -2.17
C SER A 8 -9.21 -13.20 -3.33
N GLN A 9 -8.02 -13.32 -3.91
CA GLN A 9 -7.75 -14.24 -5.03
C GLN A 9 -8.16 -15.69 -4.71
N ASN A 10 -8.02 -16.11 -3.44
CA ASN A 10 -8.40 -17.45 -2.97
C ASN A 10 -9.92 -17.72 -3.06
N GLN A 11 -10.73 -16.71 -3.36
CA GLN A 11 -12.18 -16.83 -3.48
C GLN A 11 -12.64 -17.15 -4.91
N TYR A 12 -11.72 -17.10 -5.89
CA TYR A 12 -12.03 -17.24 -7.30
C TYR A 12 -11.21 -18.34 -7.96
N PRO A 13 -11.80 -19.16 -8.86
CA PRO A 13 -11.03 -20.09 -9.67
C PRO A 13 -9.98 -19.35 -10.49
N VAL A 14 -8.76 -19.89 -10.54
CA VAL A 14 -7.63 -19.32 -11.27
C VAL A 14 -7.37 -20.17 -12.53
N ILE A 15 -7.18 -19.50 -13.66
CA ILE A 15 -6.76 -20.10 -14.92
C ILE A 15 -5.23 -20.04 -14.98
N TYR A 16 -4.64 -21.17 -15.39
CA TYR A 16 -3.19 -21.31 -15.54
C TYR A 16 -2.84 -21.62 -16.99
N GLU A 17 -1.80 -20.98 -17.50
CA GLU A 17 -1.15 -21.30 -18.77
C GLU A 17 0.33 -21.56 -18.53
N ASP A 18 0.86 -22.69 -19.02
CA ASP A 18 2.25 -23.13 -18.79
C ASP A 18 2.68 -23.12 -17.30
N GLY A 19 1.74 -23.43 -16.40
CA GLY A 19 1.97 -23.43 -14.96
C GLY A 19 2.02 -22.05 -14.30
N LYS A 20 1.69 -20.97 -15.03
CA LYS A 20 1.59 -19.61 -14.52
C LYS A 20 0.14 -19.16 -14.44
N GLU A 21 -0.21 -18.48 -13.36
CA GLU A 21 -1.51 -17.83 -13.21
C GLU A 21 -1.67 -16.73 -14.27
N THR A 22 -2.74 -16.79 -15.07
CA THR A 22 -3.00 -15.82 -16.16
C THR A 22 -4.32 -15.09 -16.01
N ALA A 23 -5.33 -15.70 -15.40
CA ALA A 23 -6.63 -15.06 -15.19
C ALA A 23 -7.39 -15.64 -13.99
N VAL A 24 -8.41 -14.91 -13.52
CA VAL A 24 -9.35 -15.38 -12.50
C VAL A 24 -10.77 -15.36 -13.05
N VAL A 25 -11.57 -16.36 -12.69
CA VAL A 25 -12.96 -16.46 -13.10
C VAL A 25 -13.86 -15.86 -12.03
N VAL A 26 -14.60 -14.82 -12.39
CA VAL A 26 -15.52 -14.11 -11.51
C VAL A 26 -16.94 -14.13 -12.09
N ASP A 27 -17.96 -14.08 -11.22
CA ASP A 27 -19.33 -13.87 -11.68
C ASP A 27 -19.53 -12.41 -12.14
N ILE A 28 -20.58 -12.16 -12.91
CA ILE A 28 -20.81 -10.84 -13.52
C ILE A 28 -21.01 -9.71 -12.50
N LYS A 29 -21.55 -10.01 -11.31
CA LYS A 29 -21.74 -8.98 -10.26
C LYS A 29 -20.39 -8.64 -9.63
N SER A 30 -19.57 -9.65 -9.33
CA SER A 30 -18.20 -9.44 -8.84
C SER A 30 -17.37 -8.67 -9.87
N PHE A 31 -17.50 -9.00 -11.17
CA PHE A 31 -16.82 -8.26 -12.24
C PHE A 31 -17.20 -6.77 -12.26
N GLN A 32 -18.50 -6.45 -12.21
CA GLN A 32 -18.97 -5.06 -12.19
C GLN A 32 -18.45 -4.27 -10.97
N GLN A 33 -18.35 -4.93 -9.81
CA GLN A 33 -17.79 -4.31 -8.60
C GLN A 33 -16.30 -4.03 -8.75
N ILE A 34 -15.54 -5.00 -9.26
CA ILE A 34 -14.10 -4.82 -9.53
C ILE A 34 -13.90 -3.69 -10.55
N GLN A 35 -14.68 -3.67 -11.62
CA GLN A 35 -14.63 -2.63 -12.63
C GLN A 35 -14.89 -1.24 -12.02
N LEU A 36 -15.93 -1.10 -11.20
CA LEU A 36 -16.23 0.16 -10.51
C LEU A 36 -15.06 0.62 -9.61
N ILE A 37 -14.43 -0.31 -8.89
CA ILE A 37 -13.27 0.00 -8.04
C ILE A 37 -12.10 0.48 -8.91
N LEU A 38 -11.79 -0.23 -9.99
CA LEU A 38 -10.70 0.11 -10.90
C LEU A 38 -10.95 1.47 -11.57
N ASP A 39 -12.16 1.72 -12.05
CA ASP A 39 -12.54 2.98 -12.69
C ASP A 39 -12.39 4.16 -11.71
N ASN A 40 -12.74 3.98 -10.44
CA ASN A 40 -12.56 5.01 -9.41
C ASN A 40 -11.09 5.21 -9.01
N LEU A 41 -10.28 4.14 -8.98
CA LEU A 41 -8.85 4.25 -8.68
C LEU A 41 -8.07 4.91 -9.81
N LEU A 42 -8.40 4.58 -11.07
CA LEU A 42 -7.74 5.11 -12.25
C LEU A 42 -8.15 6.56 -12.55
N ASN A 43 -9.39 6.92 -12.23
CA ASN A 43 -9.90 8.28 -12.39
C ASN A 43 -9.90 9.08 -11.08
N ARG A 44 -9.03 8.72 -10.12
CA ARG A 44 -8.90 9.50 -8.90
C ARG A 44 -8.35 10.87 -9.27
N GLU A 45 -9.18 11.91 -9.14
CA GLU A 45 -8.73 13.29 -9.22
C GLU A 45 -7.68 13.51 -8.12
N GLN A 46 -6.65 14.30 -8.43
CA GLN A 46 -5.67 14.68 -7.42
C GLN A 46 -6.38 15.48 -6.34
N GLU A 47 -6.37 14.94 -5.13
CA GLU A 47 -6.88 15.62 -3.95
C GLU A 47 -5.76 16.51 -3.37
N PRO A 48 -6.08 17.67 -2.78
CA PRO A 48 -5.07 18.55 -2.20
C PRO A 48 -4.25 17.85 -1.09
N GLU A 49 -4.83 16.86 -0.41
CA GLU A 49 -4.16 16.02 0.58
C GLU A 49 -3.06 15.14 -0.03
N ASP A 50 -3.14 14.78 -1.31
CA ASP A 50 -2.11 13.99 -1.98
C ASP A 50 -0.76 14.75 -2.03
N ALA A 51 -0.80 16.08 -2.17
CA ALA A 51 0.39 16.92 -2.12
C ALA A 51 1.03 16.91 -0.72
N ILE A 52 0.20 16.98 0.33
CA ILE A 52 0.67 16.91 1.73
C ILE A 52 1.32 15.56 2.02
N VAL A 53 0.72 14.47 1.55
CA VAL A 53 1.28 13.11 1.70
C VAL A 53 2.60 12.96 0.96
N ALA A 54 2.71 13.50 -0.26
CA ALA A 54 3.95 13.47 -1.03
C ALA A 54 5.07 14.27 -0.36
N GLU A 55 4.78 15.48 0.12
CA GLU A 55 5.74 16.32 0.86
C GLU A 55 6.19 15.67 2.17
N ALA A 56 5.25 15.08 2.92
CA ALA A 56 5.55 14.34 4.14
C ALA A 56 6.46 13.14 3.85
N HIS A 57 6.25 12.42 2.74
CA HIS A 57 7.10 11.31 2.33
C HIS A 57 8.54 11.77 2.05
N ILE A 58 8.71 12.91 1.37
CA ILE A 58 10.04 13.50 1.10
C ILE A 58 10.73 13.88 2.41
N LEU A 59 10.01 14.51 3.33
CA LEU A 59 10.55 14.88 4.64
C LEU A 59 11.00 13.65 5.44
N TRP A 60 10.18 12.59 5.44
CA TRP A 60 10.47 11.33 6.09
C TRP A 60 11.73 10.66 5.54
N GLN A 61 11.87 10.58 4.21
CA GLN A 61 13.08 10.04 3.59
C GLN A 61 14.33 10.83 3.96
N ARG A 62 14.25 12.16 4.01
CA ARG A 62 15.37 13.01 4.46
C ARG A 62 15.74 12.75 5.92
N MET A 63 14.76 12.56 6.80
CA MET A 63 15.02 12.22 8.20
C MET A 63 15.70 10.85 8.34
N ILE A 64 15.26 9.84 7.58
CA ILE A 64 15.91 8.53 7.55
C ILE A 64 17.35 8.65 7.05
N GLN A 65 17.58 9.37 5.94
CA GLN A 65 18.93 9.55 5.40
C GLN A 65 19.84 10.27 6.39
N LYS A 66 19.33 11.30 7.08
CA LYS A 66 20.08 12.00 8.11
C LYS A 66 20.43 11.07 9.29
N ALA A 67 19.46 10.29 9.78
CA ALA A 67 19.68 9.33 10.86
C ALA A 67 20.60 8.15 10.48
N GLN A 68 20.73 7.84 9.19
CA GLN A 68 21.68 6.86 8.67
C GLN A 68 23.08 7.45 8.43
N ALA A 69 23.16 8.74 8.13
CA ALA A 69 24.42 9.45 7.90
C ALA A 69 25.05 9.98 9.20
N GLU A 70 24.26 10.19 10.25
CA GLU A 70 24.76 10.47 11.60
C GLU A 70 25.47 9.21 12.14
N ASP A 71 26.76 9.37 12.44
CA ASP A 71 27.55 8.36 13.12
C ASP A 71 26.96 8.21 14.53
N ARG A 72 26.26 7.10 14.78
CA ARG A 72 25.61 6.89 16.07
C ARG A 72 26.68 6.87 17.15
N PRO A 73 26.56 7.69 18.22
CA PRO A 73 27.37 7.47 19.41
C PRO A 73 27.13 6.02 19.85
N SER A 74 28.22 5.25 20.00
CA SER A 74 28.21 3.86 20.47
C SER A 74 27.45 3.65 21.79
N ASP A 75 27.16 4.75 22.48
CA ASP A 75 26.62 4.82 23.82
C ASP A 75 25.09 4.95 23.87
N TRP A 76 24.38 5.40 22.83
CA TRP A 76 22.98 5.94 22.91
C TRP A 76 21.95 5.16 23.77
N VAL A 77 22.17 3.87 23.99
CA VAL A 77 21.39 3.05 24.92
C VAL A 77 21.62 3.44 26.39
N ALA A 78 22.85 3.75 26.80
CA ALA A 78 23.18 4.23 28.14
C ALA A 78 22.56 5.61 28.42
N GLU A 79 22.60 6.56 27.47
CA GLU A 79 21.87 7.84 27.57
C GLU A 79 20.35 7.69 27.75
N LEU A 80 19.73 6.63 27.20
CA LEU A 80 18.28 6.39 27.31
C LEU A 80 17.87 5.84 28.70
N TYR A 81 18.78 5.15 29.38
CA TYR A 81 18.53 4.52 30.69
C TYR A 81 19.03 5.36 31.89
N ASP A 82 19.73 6.46 31.64
CA ASP A 82 20.17 7.44 32.65
C ASP A 82 19.17 8.62 32.87
N LEU A 83 17.94 8.51 32.32
CA LEU A 83 16.79 9.40 32.58
C LEU A 83 15.72 8.72 33.45
#